data_AF-A0A821ARX5-F1
#
_entry.id   AF-A0A821ARX5-F1
#
_cell.length_a   1.000
_cell.length_b   1.000
_cell.length_c   1.000
_cell.angle_alpha   90.00
_cell.angle_beta   90.00
_cell.angle_gamma   90.00
#
_symmetry.space_group_name_H-M   'P 1'
#
loop_
_entity.id
_entity.type
_entity.pdbx_description
1 polymer ?
#
loop_
_entity_poly.entity_id
_entity_poly.type
_entity_poly.pdbx_seq_one_letter_code
_entity_poly.pdbx_strand_id
1 'polypeptide(L)'
;MITGNLIILLGILFYKTNSIIVSLMSRTKLNIIITFIIILSAIIIYNTRVIVSSLSFSNHKNSLRVDNVKLNKDFPLFYYKPNSMNDNFGDKLSHILVQSIVNFNLTVVTNFREKSFCKKPKLLAIGSIIHFACPHDVIWGSGLLDSSHFIPRWKSLSNLTIDIRAVRGPRTRRILMSKFNLTIPEIYGDPALLLPYYLTSFKRSTKPIIRRLLILHYRDASGNISIPEVSRVVTVSAFLPWKELLSLIVQSQLVISTSLHGIILAEAFEIPARLLKSPLVDLFKFHDYYEGTNRTLRYATTIAKAIAMGGENSPKINLTKLINAFPFDKFKAE
;
A
#
# COMPACT_ATOMS: atom_id res chain seq x y z
N MET A 1 -26.83 26.36 11.12
CA MET A 1 -27.41 27.42 11.98
C MET A 1 -28.63 27.00 12.79
N ILE A 2 -29.35 25.90 12.47
CA ILE A 2 -30.58 25.51 13.18
C ILE A 2 -30.32 24.77 14.52
N THR A 3 -29.13 24.18 14.71
CA THR A 3 -28.80 23.39 15.91
C THR A 3 -28.35 24.21 17.13
N GLY A 4 -27.78 25.39 16.93
CA GLY A 4 -27.32 26.26 18.03
C GLY A 4 -28.46 26.91 18.80
N ASN A 5 -29.52 27.34 18.09
CA ASN A 5 -30.66 28.00 18.71
C ASN A 5 -31.52 27.06 19.55
N LEU A 6 -31.60 25.77 19.21
CA LEU A 6 -32.37 24.78 19.98
C LEU A 6 -31.68 24.41 21.31
N ILE A 7 -30.35 24.36 21.33
CA ILE A 7 -29.56 24.09 22.55
C ILE A 7 -29.65 25.28 23.52
N ILE A 8 -29.63 26.51 23.01
CA ILE A 8 -29.80 27.72 23.83
C ILE A 8 -31.23 27.82 24.39
N LEU A 9 -32.26 27.50 23.60
CA LEU A 9 -33.66 27.50 24.06
C LEU A 9 -33.89 26.44 25.14
N LEU A 10 -33.34 25.24 24.97
CA LEU A 10 -33.40 24.17 25.98
C LEU A 10 -32.62 24.52 27.24
N GLY A 11 -31.46 25.19 27.12
CA GLY A 11 -30.68 25.68 28.26
C GLY A 11 -31.42 26.73 29.08
N ILE A 12 -32.13 27.66 28.43
CA ILE A 12 -32.92 28.71 29.11
C ILE A 12 -34.17 28.12 29.79
N LEU A 13 -34.84 27.15 29.17
CA LEU A 13 -35.98 26.43 29.77
C LEU A 13 -35.54 25.57 30.98
N PHE A 14 -34.34 24.99 30.94
CA PHE A 14 -33.77 24.23 32.06
C PHE A 14 -33.34 25.14 33.22
N TYR A 15 -32.86 26.36 32.95
CA TYR A 15 -32.45 27.31 33.99
C TYR A 15 -33.66 27.93 34.72
N LYS A 16 -34.73 28.26 33.99
CA LYS A 16 -35.96 28.84 34.58
C LYS A 16 -36.79 27.84 35.40
N THR A 17 -36.75 26.55 35.09
CA THR A 17 -37.46 25.51 35.85
C THR A 17 -36.67 25.01 37.07
N ASN A 18 -35.34 25.16 37.09
CA ASN A 18 -34.50 24.71 38.20
C ASN A 18 -34.44 25.68 39.39
N SER A 19 -34.78 26.96 39.26
CA SER A 19 -34.69 27.89 40.40
C SER A 19 -35.66 27.55 41.54
N ILE A 20 -36.73 26.80 41.25
CA ILE A 20 -37.74 26.37 42.23
C ILE A 20 -37.41 24.98 42.80
N ILE A 21 -36.83 24.08 42.00
CA ILE A 21 -36.54 22.69 42.39
C ILE A 21 -35.25 22.59 43.24
N VAL A 22 -34.25 23.43 42.96
CA VAL A 22 -32.96 23.42 43.69
C VAL A 22 -33.11 23.89 45.16
N SER A 23 -34.15 24.66 45.47
CA SER A 23 -34.43 25.14 46.84
C SER A 23 -34.95 24.05 47.80
N LEU A 24 -35.43 22.91 47.28
CA LEU A 24 -36.13 21.87 48.07
C LEU A 24 -35.42 20.51 48.07
N MET A 25 -34.29 20.38 47.37
CA MET A 25 -33.57 19.12 47.24
C MET A 25 -32.32 19.09 48.13
N SER A 26 -32.15 18.02 48.91
CA SER A 26 -30.94 17.82 49.68
C SER A 26 -29.72 17.75 48.75
N ARG A 27 -28.57 18.28 49.21
CA ARG A 27 -27.30 18.32 48.44
C ARG A 27 -26.94 16.97 47.82
N THR A 28 -27.28 15.87 48.48
CA THR A 28 -27.04 14.51 48.00
C THR A 28 -27.83 14.18 46.74
N LYS A 29 -29.12 14.55 46.65
CA LYS A 29 -29.94 14.30 45.45
C LYS A 29 -29.51 15.18 44.27
N LEU A 30 -29.08 16.42 44.53
CA LEU A 30 -28.58 17.31 43.49
C LEU A 30 -27.28 16.78 42.87
N ASN A 31 -26.36 16.27 43.69
CA ASN A 31 -25.11 15.67 43.21
C ASN A 31 -25.33 14.41 42.36
N ILE A 32 -26.32 13.58 42.71
CA ILE A 32 -26.68 12.39 41.91
C ILE A 32 -27.18 12.80 40.53
N ILE A 33 -28.05 13.81 40.45
CA ILE A 33 -28.60 14.28 39.17
C ILE A 33 -27.50 14.90 38.29
N ILE A 34 -26.61 15.72 38.87
CA ILE A 34 -25.48 16.30 38.13
C ILE A 34 -24.56 15.20 37.60
N THR A 35 -24.25 14.20 38.41
CA THR A 35 -23.42 13.05 38.01
C THR A 35 -24.08 12.28 36.86
N PHE A 36 -25.39 12.06 36.93
CA PHE A 36 -26.15 11.38 35.88
C PHE A 36 -26.16 12.18 34.57
N ILE A 37 -26.34 13.50 34.64
CA ILE A 37 -26.28 14.39 33.46
C ILE A 37 -24.87 14.35 32.83
N ILE A 38 -23.81 14.38 33.64
CA ILE A 38 -22.42 14.30 33.13
C ILE A 38 -22.17 12.96 32.43
N ILE A 39 -22.62 11.85 33.01
CA ILE A 39 -22.49 10.51 32.41
C ILE A 39 -23.29 10.43 31.11
N LEU A 40 -24.54 10.91 31.09
CA LEU A 40 -25.37 10.90 29.89
C LEU A 40 -24.77 11.78 28.78
N SER A 41 -24.20 12.94 29.14
CA SER A 41 -23.49 13.83 28.23
C SER A 41 -22.26 13.14 27.64
N ALA A 42 -21.47 12.45 28.46
CA ALA A 42 -20.30 11.70 28.02
C ALA A 42 -20.68 10.54 27.08
N ILE A 43 -21.78 9.83 27.36
CA ILE A 43 -22.31 8.77 26.49
C ILE A 43 -22.79 9.34 25.16
N ILE A 44 -23.50 10.47 25.16
CA ILE A 44 -23.96 11.13 23.93
C ILE A 44 -22.76 11.61 23.09
N ILE A 45 -21.74 12.21 23.72
CA ILE A 45 -20.50 12.64 23.04
C ILE A 45 -19.73 11.44 22.48
N TYR A 46 -19.64 10.35 23.24
CA TYR A 46 -19.00 9.11 22.79
C TYR A 46 -19.75 8.52 21.60
N ASN A 47 -21.07 8.38 21.69
CA ASN A 47 -21.90 7.84 20.61
C ASN A 47 -21.91 8.75 19.37
N THR A 48 -21.95 10.07 19.52
CA THR A 48 -21.82 11.00 18.37
C THR A 48 -20.43 10.95 17.76
N ARG A 49 -19.35 10.78 18.52
CA ARG A 49 -18.01 10.53 17.95
C ARG A 49 -17.92 9.18 17.23
N VAL A 50 -18.57 8.13 17.74
CA VAL A 50 -18.66 6.82 17.09
C VAL A 50 -19.47 6.93 15.79
N ILE A 51 -20.58 7.66 15.80
CA ILE A 51 -21.45 7.89 14.63
C ILE A 51 -20.75 8.78 13.59
N VAL A 52 -20.04 9.83 13.99
CA VAL A 52 -19.27 10.68 13.05
C VAL A 52 -18.08 9.92 12.49
N SER A 53 -17.41 9.07 13.28
CA SER A 53 -16.32 8.22 12.77
C SER A 53 -16.80 7.08 11.88
N SER A 54 -18.04 6.58 12.05
CA SER A 54 -18.65 5.59 11.17
C SER A 54 -19.28 6.20 9.90
N LEU A 55 -19.80 7.43 9.97
CA LEU A 55 -20.37 8.15 8.82
C LEU A 55 -19.32 8.88 7.97
N SER A 56 -18.12 9.17 8.49
CA SER A 56 -17.06 9.87 7.76
C SER A 56 -16.11 8.96 6.97
N PHE A 57 -16.28 7.64 6.98
CA PHE A 57 -15.30 6.71 6.38
C PHE A 57 -15.86 5.65 5.42
N SER A 58 -17.17 5.63 5.14
CA SER A 58 -17.80 4.48 4.47
C SER A 58 -17.94 4.53 2.94
N ASN A 59 -17.69 5.63 2.22
CA ASN A 59 -18.11 5.70 0.80
C ASN A 59 -17.03 5.68 -0.30
N HIS A 60 -15.73 5.56 0.00
CA HIS A 60 -14.71 5.38 -1.05
C HIS A 60 -13.82 4.13 -0.90
N LYS A 61 -13.58 3.64 0.32
CA LYS A 61 -12.68 2.49 0.53
C LYS A 61 -13.24 1.13 0.07
N ASN A 62 -14.55 0.96 -0.03
CA ASN A 62 -15.15 -0.29 -0.52
C ASN A 62 -15.12 -0.41 -2.05
N SER A 63 -14.96 0.68 -2.80
CA SER A 63 -15.04 0.66 -4.27
C SER A 63 -13.90 -0.09 -4.97
N LEU A 64 -12.77 -0.28 -4.27
CA LEU A 64 -11.62 -1.02 -4.80
C LEU A 64 -11.57 -2.46 -4.32
N ARG A 65 -12.48 -2.87 -3.40
CA ARG A 65 -12.67 -4.27 -3.06
C ARG A 65 -13.55 -4.91 -4.11
N VAL A 66 -13.18 -6.13 -4.47
CA VAL A 66 -13.93 -6.91 -5.46
C VAL A 66 -14.86 -7.81 -4.68
N ASP A 67 -15.97 -7.24 -4.24
CA ASP A 67 -17.06 -8.01 -3.66
C ASP A 67 -17.97 -8.42 -4.83
N ASN A 68 -18.42 -9.68 -4.86
CA ASN A 68 -19.44 -10.23 -5.78
C ASN A 68 -18.98 -10.86 -7.13
N VAL A 69 -17.68 -11.10 -7.36
CA VAL A 69 -17.24 -11.92 -8.51
C VAL A 69 -16.88 -13.33 -8.04
N LYS A 70 -17.57 -14.36 -8.52
CA LYS A 70 -17.20 -15.76 -8.24
C LYS A 70 -15.92 -16.10 -9.03
N LEU A 71 -14.81 -16.19 -8.31
CA LEU A 71 -13.51 -16.61 -8.83
C LEU A 71 -13.21 -18.00 -8.26
N ASN A 72 -12.97 -18.98 -9.13
CA ASN A 72 -12.82 -20.39 -8.74
C ASN A 72 -11.91 -21.18 -9.69
N LYS A 73 -11.34 -20.52 -10.71
CA LYS A 73 -10.32 -21.10 -11.58
C LYS A 73 -8.95 -20.65 -11.10
N ASP A 74 -8.09 -21.61 -10.81
CA ASP A 74 -6.70 -21.31 -10.47
C ASP A 74 -5.95 -20.84 -11.73
N PHE A 75 -5.32 -19.67 -11.61
CA PHE A 75 -4.39 -19.14 -12.61
C PHE A 75 -3.08 -18.84 -11.88
N PRO A 76 -2.01 -19.62 -12.14
CA PRO A 76 -0.82 -19.58 -11.31
C PRO A 76 -0.21 -18.18 -11.22
N LEU A 77 0.38 -17.86 -10.06
CA LEU A 77 1.10 -16.60 -9.85
C LEU A 77 2.60 -16.85 -9.83
N PHE A 78 3.35 -16.04 -10.58
CA PHE A 78 4.80 -15.97 -10.44
C PHE A 78 5.22 -14.96 -9.38
N TYR A 79 6.17 -15.34 -8.52
CA TYR A 79 7.00 -14.36 -7.82
C TYR A 79 8.45 -14.85 -7.67
N TYR A 80 9.37 -13.89 -7.57
CA TYR A 80 10.78 -14.18 -7.41
C TYR A 80 11.07 -14.65 -5.98
N LYS A 81 11.73 -15.80 -5.84
CA LYS A 81 12.17 -16.30 -4.54
C LYS A 81 13.70 -16.27 -4.48
N PRO A 82 14.29 -15.40 -3.64
CA PRO A 82 15.74 -15.36 -3.46
C PRO A 82 16.23 -16.67 -2.83
N ASN A 83 17.50 -17.02 -3.08
CA ASN A 83 18.15 -18.16 -2.44
C ASN A 83 18.59 -17.79 -1.00
N SER A 84 17.62 -17.45 -0.15
CA SER A 84 17.82 -17.09 1.26
C SER A 84 16.77 -17.79 2.13
N MET A 85 17.11 -18.02 3.41
CA MET A 85 16.17 -18.63 4.38
C MET A 85 14.87 -17.83 4.53
N ASN A 86 14.97 -16.50 4.44
CA ASN A 86 13.81 -15.60 4.50
C ASN A 86 13.51 -15.02 3.11
N ASP A 87 12.22 -14.93 2.76
CA ASP A 87 11.78 -14.26 1.54
C ASP A 87 12.06 -12.75 1.64
N ASN A 88 12.51 -12.12 0.55
CA ASN A 88 12.48 -10.66 0.45
C ASN A 88 11.01 -10.22 0.45
N PHE A 89 10.62 -9.34 1.37
CA PHE A 89 9.22 -8.95 1.55
C PHE A 89 8.61 -8.42 0.26
N GLY A 90 9.38 -7.66 -0.53
CA GLY A 90 8.92 -7.02 -1.74
C GLY A 90 8.47 -8.02 -2.79
N ASP A 91 9.15 -9.17 -2.86
CA ASP A 91 8.81 -10.22 -3.81
C ASP A 91 7.56 -11.01 -3.39
N LYS A 92 7.23 -11.02 -2.10
CA LYS A 92 6.04 -11.72 -1.56
C LYS A 92 4.74 -10.92 -1.69
N LEU A 93 4.83 -9.61 -1.94
CA LEU A 93 3.66 -8.71 -1.99
C LEU A 93 2.66 -9.13 -3.06
N SER A 94 3.12 -9.64 -4.20
CA SER A 94 2.25 -10.14 -5.27
C SER A 94 1.36 -11.27 -4.78
N HIS A 95 1.95 -12.25 -4.10
CA HIS A 95 1.23 -13.39 -3.55
C HIS A 95 0.20 -12.95 -2.51
N ILE A 96 0.60 -12.08 -1.59
CA ILE A 96 -0.30 -11.56 -0.55
C ILE A 96 -1.50 -10.83 -1.17
N LEU A 97 -1.24 -9.91 -2.12
CA LEU A 97 -2.28 -9.12 -2.73
C LEU A 97 -3.21 -9.97 -3.60
N VAL A 98 -2.66 -10.75 -4.53
CA VAL A 98 -3.48 -11.53 -5.48
C VAL A 98 -4.30 -12.58 -4.73
N GLN A 99 -3.73 -13.27 -3.73
CA GLN A 99 -4.50 -14.21 -2.91
C GLN A 99 -5.65 -13.50 -2.17
N SER A 100 -5.42 -12.27 -1.70
CA SER A 100 -6.48 -11.48 -1.05
C SER A 100 -7.55 -11.00 -2.03
N ILE A 101 -7.20 -10.77 -3.30
CA ILE A 101 -8.15 -10.41 -4.37
C ILE A 101 -9.02 -11.61 -4.75
N VAL A 102 -8.40 -12.78 -4.99
CA VAL A 102 -9.12 -13.96 -5.49
C VAL A 102 -9.83 -14.74 -4.40
N ASN A 103 -9.42 -14.57 -3.14
CA ASN A 103 -10.00 -15.21 -1.96
C ASN A 103 -9.94 -16.75 -1.96
N PHE A 104 -8.90 -17.33 -2.56
CA PHE A 104 -8.55 -18.75 -2.45
C PHE A 104 -7.03 -18.95 -2.59
N ASN A 105 -6.53 -20.13 -2.21
CA ASN A 105 -5.09 -20.44 -2.30
C ASN A 105 -4.65 -20.58 -3.76
N LEU A 106 -3.63 -19.82 -4.15
CA LEU A 106 -3.09 -19.81 -5.52
C LEU A 106 -2.01 -20.87 -5.72
N THR A 107 -1.95 -21.44 -6.91
CA THR A 107 -0.72 -22.12 -7.34
C THR A 107 0.38 -21.09 -7.54
N VAL A 108 1.51 -21.28 -6.86
CA VAL A 108 2.69 -20.41 -6.96
C VAL A 108 3.76 -21.05 -7.84
N VAL A 109 4.32 -20.23 -8.71
CA VAL A 109 5.47 -20.56 -9.56
C VAL A 109 6.63 -19.65 -9.20
N THR A 110 7.84 -20.19 -9.08
CA THR A 110 9.05 -19.43 -8.71
C THR A 110 10.20 -19.68 -9.70
N ASN A 111 11.27 -18.89 -9.58
CA ASN A 111 12.50 -19.00 -10.38
C ASN A 111 13.35 -20.24 -10.07
N PHE A 112 13.03 -21.08 -9.07
CA PHE A 112 13.84 -22.25 -8.73
C PHE A 112 13.83 -23.36 -9.79
N ARG A 113 12.82 -23.40 -10.65
CA ARG A 113 12.68 -24.45 -11.67
C ARG A 113 12.64 -23.81 -13.04
N GLU A 114 13.81 -23.40 -13.54
CA GLU A 114 13.96 -22.59 -14.77
C GLU A 114 13.26 -23.17 -16.01
N LYS A 115 13.11 -24.51 -16.10
CA LYS A 115 12.41 -25.18 -17.19
C LYS A 115 10.92 -25.44 -16.93
N SER A 116 10.45 -25.33 -15.68
CA SER A 116 9.05 -25.63 -15.34
C SER A 116 8.15 -24.41 -15.25
N PHE A 117 8.69 -23.21 -15.00
CA PHE A 117 7.86 -22.03 -14.80
C PHE A 117 7.22 -21.46 -16.09
N CYS A 118 7.68 -21.89 -17.27
CA CYS A 118 7.04 -21.57 -18.56
C CYS A 118 6.05 -22.66 -19.04
N LYS A 119 5.76 -23.70 -18.25
CA LYS A 119 4.88 -24.82 -18.69
C LYS A 119 3.41 -24.44 -18.77
N LYS A 120 2.98 -23.45 -17.99
CA LYS A 120 1.60 -22.98 -17.94
C LYS A 120 1.59 -21.45 -17.94
N PRO A 121 0.60 -20.83 -18.59
CA PRO A 121 0.35 -19.40 -18.43
C PRO A 121 0.24 -19.02 -16.95
N LYS A 122 0.82 -17.88 -16.59
CA LYS A 122 0.78 -17.38 -15.21
C LYS A 122 0.69 -15.85 -15.15
N LEU A 123 0.33 -15.34 -13.98
CA LEU A 123 0.31 -13.92 -13.68
C LEU A 123 1.68 -13.45 -13.18
N LEU A 124 2.18 -12.34 -13.70
CA LEU A 124 3.28 -11.57 -13.14
C LEU A 124 2.74 -10.23 -12.62
N ALA A 125 2.65 -10.12 -11.30
CA ALA A 125 2.21 -8.91 -10.61
C ALA A 125 3.26 -8.43 -9.62
N ILE A 126 3.39 -7.10 -9.46
CA ILE A 126 4.28 -6.41 -8.51
C ILE A 126 5.78 -6.72 -8.74
N GLY A 127 6.63 -5.70 -8.58
CA GLY A 127 8.07 -5.86 -8.64
C GLY A 127 8.67 -5.82 -10.05
N SER A 128 9.98 -6.08 -10.12
CA SER A 128 10.80 -5.88 -11.33
C SER A 128 11.07 -7.18 -12.09
N ILE A 129 10.01 -7.95 -12.31
CA ILE A 129 10.07 -9.38 -12.69
C ILE A 129 9.65 -9.67 -14.13
N ILE A 130 9.38 -8.65 -14.96
CA ILE A 130 8.91 -8.83 -16.35
C ILE A 130 9.86 -9.73 -17.18
N HIS A 131 11.15 -9.81 -16.83
CA HIS A 131 12.13 -10.67 -17.52
C HIS A 131 11.93 -12.17 -17.31
N PHE A 132 11.10 -12.55 -16.34
CA PHE A 132 10.67 -13.93 -16.14
C PHE A 132 9.38 -14.29 -16.88
N ALA A 133 8.73 -13.34 -17.55
CA ALA A 133 7.54 -13.68 -18.31
C ALA A 133 7.89 -14.66 -19.44
N CYS A 134 6.93 -15.52 -19.72
CA CYS A 134 6.93 -16.55 -20.73
C CYS A 134 5.75 -16.27 -21.68
N PRO A 135 5.68 -16.99 -22.81
CA PRO A 135 4.49 -17.01 -23.65
C PRO A 135 3.18 -17.16 -22.88
N HIS A 136 2.14 -16.45 -23.32
CA HIS A 136 0.78 -16.47 -22.75
C HIS A 136 0.64 -15.99 -21.30
N ASP A 137 1.72 -15.52 -20.68
CA ASP A 137 1.65 -14.90 -19.37
C ASP A 137 0.87 -13.59 -19.42
N VAL A 138 0.33 -13.23 -18.26
CA VAL A 138 -0.36 -11.96 -18.04
C VAL A 138 0.50 -11.07 -17.15
N ILE A 139 0.72 -9.82 -17.55
CA ILE A 139 1.42 -8.81 -16.75
C ILE A 139 0.41 -7.82 -16.20
N TRP A 140 0.45 -7.61 -14.87
CA TRP A 140 -0.34 -6.60 -14.18
C TRP A 140 0.54 -5.79 -13.22
N GLY A 141 0.95 -4.60 -13.66
CA GLY A 141 1.63 -3.60 -12.84
C GLY A 141 3.09 -3.92 -12.48
N SER A 142 3.64 -5.04 -12.96
CA SER A 142 5.08 -5.32 -12.87
C SER A 142 5.90 -4.33 -13.72
N GLY A 143 7.19 -4.20 -13.43
CA GLY A 143 8.13 -3.33 -14.15
C GLY A 143 9.41 -4.02 -14.60
N LEU A 144 10.24 -3.29 -15.35
CA LEU A 144 11.63 -3.67 -15.61
C LEU A 144 12.53 -3.28 -14.42
N LEU A 145 13.61 -4.04 -14.20
CA LEU A 145 14.59 -3.73 -13.15
C LEU A 145 15.44 -2.52 -13.52
N ASP A 146 15.92 -2.52 -14.74
CA ASP A 146 16.77 -1.48 -15.34
C ASP A 146 16.45 -1.33 -16.84
N SER A 147 17.07 -0.35 -17.48
CA SER A 147 16.89 -0.07 -18.91
C SER A 147 17.73 -0.97 -19.84
N SER A 148 18.63 -1.78 -19.30
CA SER A 148 19.63 -2.53 -20.05
C SER A 148 19.18 -3.98 -20.37
N HIS A 149 19.75 -4.56 -21.43
CA HIS A 149 19.74 -5.98 -21.82
C HIS A 149 18.52 -6.86 -21.46
N PHE A 150 17.32 -6.32 -21.62
CA PHE A 150 16.11 -7.12 -21.56
C PHE A 150 15.91 -7.93 -22.85
N ILE A 151 16.11 -9.26 -22.76
CA ILE A 151 15.71 -10.22 -23.80
C ILE A 151 14.63 -11.12 -23.19
N PRO A 152 13.35 -10.93 -23.57
CA PRO A 152 12.29 -11.73 -23.03
C PRO A 152 12.30 -13.15 -23.60
N ARG A 153 11.98 -14.13 -22.76
CA ARG A 153 11.93 -15.55 -23.14
C ARG A 153 10.86 -15.83 -24.20
N TRP A 154 9.83 -14.99 -24.34
CA TRP A 154 8.78 -15.15 -25.37
C TRP A 154 9.19 -14.71 -26.78
N LYS A 155 10.28 -13.96 -26.97
CA LYS A 155 10.69 -13.48 -28.31
C LYS A 155 11.22 -14.61 -29.21
N SER A 156 11.73 -15.70 -28.63
CA SER A 156 12.30 -16.82 -29.40
C SER A 156 11.25 -17.69 -30.11
N LEU A 157 9.96 -17.36 -30.00
CA LEU A 157 8.87 -18.23 -30.41
C LEU A 157 7.87 -17.42 -31.26
N SER A 158 7.79 -17.76 -32.55
CA SER A 158 7.16 -16.96 -33.61
C SER A 158 5.64 -16.75 -33.52
N ASN A 159 4.94 -17.46 -32.61
CA ASN A 159 3.47 -17.51 -32.58
C ASN A 159 2.84 -17.19 -31.20
N LEU A 160 3.56 -16.50 -30.31
CA LEU A 160 3.15 -16.38 -28.91
C LEU A 160 2.91 -14.93 -28.48
N THR A 161 1.74 -14.67 -27.89
CA THR A 161 1.34 -13.36 -27.37
C THR A 161 1.54 -13.29 -25.86
N ILE A 162 1.98 -12.14 -25.37
CA ILE A 162 1.98 -11.78 -23.96
C ILE A 162 0.83 -10.80 -23.71
N ASP A 163 0.08 -11.01 -22.63
CA ASP A 163 -1.07 -10.16 -22.29
C ASP A 163 -0.64 -9.11 -21.25
N ILE A 164 -0.50 -7.85 -21.67
CA ILE A 164 -0.04 -6.76 -20.79
C ILE A 164 -1.22 -5.85 -20.46
N ARG A 165 -1.77 -6.01 -19.26
CA ARG A 165 -2.94 -5.25 -18.79
C ARG A 165 -2.56 -3.93 -18.12
N ALA A 166 -1.44 -3.92 -17.43
CA ALA A 166 -0.86 -2.72 -16.80
C ALA A 166 0.64 -2.93 -16.59
N VAL A 167 1.41 -1.84 -16.50
CA VAL A 167 2.83 -1.89 -16.11
C VAL A 167 3.10 -0.86 -15.02
N ARG A 168 4.22 -1.00 -14.29
CA ARG A 168 4.52 -0.10 -13.17
C ARG A 168 4.55 1.39 -13.57
N GLY A 169 5.10 1.69 -14.74
CA GLY A 169 5.24 3.07 -15.22
C GLY A 169 5.57 3.21 -16.71
N PRO A 170 5.68 4.47 -17.18
CA PRO A 170 5.82 4.79 -18.60
C PRO A 170 7.17 4.37 -19.18
N ARG A 171 8.23 4.26 -18.38
CA ARG A 171 9.54 3.84 -18.88
C ARG A 171 9.54 2.37 -19.26
N THR A 172 8.94 1.53 -18.40
CA THR A 172 8.70 0.11 -18.70
C THR A 172 7.86 -0.01 -19.97
N ARG A 173 6.72 0.72 -20.04
CA ARG A 173 5.84 0.69 -21.22
C ARG A 173 6.59 1.01 -22.50
N ARG A 174 7.29 2.14 -22.53
CA ARG A 174 8.03 2.63 -23.71
C ARG A 174 9.06 1.62 -24.20
N ILE A 175 9.85 1.02 -23.30
CA ILE A 175 10.85 0.02 -23.67
C ILE A 175 10.20 -1.23 -24.26
N LEU A 176 9.11 -1.71 -23.67
CA LEU A 176 8.42 -2.91 -24.16
C LEU A 176 7.78 -2.66 -25.54
N MET A 177 7.13 -1.51 -25.73
CA MET A 177 6.56 -1.13 -27.02
C MET A 177 7.65 -1.02 -28.09
N SER A 178 8.74 -0.30 -27.81
CA SER A 178 9.80 -0.05 -28.79
C SER A 178 10.60 -1.29 -29.17
N LYS A 179 10.85 -2.21 -28.22
CA LYS A 179 11.68 -3.40 -28.47
C LYS A 179 10.89 -4.57 -29.07
N PHE A 180 9.59 -4.65 -28.84
CA PHE A 180 8.78 -5.83 -29.20
C PHE A 180 7.59 -5.51 -30.09
N ASN A 181 7.44 -4.26 -30.55
CA ASN A 181 6.32 -3.82 -31.39
C ASN A 181 4.94 -4.19 -30.78
N LEU A 182 4.83 -4.05 -29.46
CA LEU A 182 3.62 -4.35 -28.71
C LEU A 182 2.76 -3.10 -28.56
N THR A 183 1.45 -3.28 -28.54
CA THR A 183 0.51 -2.25 -28.08
C THR A 183 0.20 -2.51 -26.60
N ILE A 184 0.56 -1.56 -25.74
CA ILE A 184 0.37 -1.66 -24.28
C ILE A 184 -0.53 -0.51 -23.83
N PRO A 185 -1.58 -0.74 -23.02
CA PRO A 185 -2.46 0.31 -22.55
C PRO A 185 -1.72 1.29 -21.61
N GLU A 186 -2.18 2.54 -21.57
CA GLU A 186 -1.70 3.55 -20.61
C GLU A 186 -2.35 3.37 -19.24
N ILE A 187 -2.10 2.20 -18.65
CA ILE A 187 -2.51 1.84 -17.29
C ILE A 187 -1.22 1.63 -16.50
N TYR A 188 -0.95 2.55 -15.57
CA TYR A 188 0.25 2.57 -14.76
C TYR A 188 -0.06 2.33 -13.29
N GLY A 189 0.92 1.76 -12.58
CA GLY A 189 0.88 1.61 -11.13
C GLY A 189 1.49 0.30 -10.66
N ASP A 190 2.15 0.36 -9.50
CA ASP A 190 2.51 -0.86 -8.77
C ASP A 190 1.27 -1.33 -7.98
N PRO A 191 0.81 -2.58 -8.16
CA PRO A 191 -0.38 -3.07 -7.48
C PRO A 191 -0.28 -3.08 -5.95
N ALA A 192 0.92 -3.04 -5.37
CA ALA A 192 1.08 -2.96 -3.91
C ALA A 192 0.41 -1.71 -3.31
N LEU A 193 0.11 -0.69 -4.12
CA LEU A 193 -0.72 0.46 -3.72
C LEU A 193 -2.17 0.08 -3.35
N LEU A 194 -2.65 -1.10 -3.76
CA LEU A 194 -3.97 -1.62 -3.43
C LEU A 194 -4.00 -2.35 -2.07
N LEU A 195 -2.85 -2.67 -1.47
CA LEU A 195 -2.77 -3.44 -0.22
C LEU A 195 -3.61 -2.89 0.94
N PRO A 196 -3.72 -1.57 1.19
CA PRO A 196 -4.55 -1.03 2.28
C PRO A 196 -6.04 -1.40 2.17
N TYR A 197 -6.51 -1.70 0.96
CA TYR A 197 -7.89 -2.10 0.71
C TYR A 197 -8.12 -3.58 1.04
N TYR A 198 -7.09 -4.41 0.94
CA TYR A 198 -7.18 -5.85 1.22
C TYR A 198 -6.68 -6.22 2.63
N LEU A 199 -5.73 -5.47 3.19
CA LEU A 199 -5.13 -5.69 4.50
C LEU A 199 -5.68 -4.70 5.55
N THR A 200 -6.99 -4.69 5.75
CA THR A 200 -7.69 -3.66 6.56
C THR A 200 -7.36 -3.66 8.05
N SER A 201 -6.71 -4.70 8.56
CA SER A 201 -6.18 -4.73 9.94
C SER A 201 -4.98 -3.81 10.14
N PHE A 202 -4.28 -3.44 9.06
CA PHE A 202 -3.17 -2.49 9.10
C PHE A 202 -3.66 -1.10 8.72
N LYS A 203 -3.46 -0.14 9.62
CA LYS A 203 -3.83 1.26 9.41
C LYS A 203 -2.76 2.15 10.01
N ARG A 204 -2.52 3.31 9.38
CA ARG A 204 -1.65 4.35 9.91
C ARG A 204 -2.04 4.68 11.36
N SER A 205 -1.07 4.63 12.26
CA SER A 205 -1.26 5.00 13.66
C SER A 205 -1.53 6.49 13.79
N THR A 206 -2.50 6.87 14.63
CA THR A 206 -2.74 8.27 15.02
C THR A 206 -1.71 8.77 16.03
N LYS A 207 -0.99 7.86 16.71
CA LYS A 207 0.09 8.13 17.66
C LYS A 207 1.30 7.25 17.30
N PRO A 208 2.00 7.56 16.20
CA PRO A 208 3.14 6.75 15.75
C PRO A 208 4.28 6.80 16.79
N ILE A 209 4.80 5.62 17.14
CA ILE A 209 5.89 5.46 18.13
C ILE A 209 7.28 5.47 17.48
N ILE A 210 7.37 5.18 16.18
CA ILE A 210 8.62 5.24 15.42
C ILE A 210 8.71 6.60 14.75
N ARG A 211 9.66 7.43 15.17
CA ARG A 211 9.89 8.72 14.51
C ARG A 211 10.39 8.53 13.08
N ARG A 212 11.32 7.59 12.86
CA ARG A 212 11.97 7.37 11.57
C ARG A 212 12.33 5.90 11.41
N LEU A 213 11.83 5.29 10.35
CA LEU A 213 12.17 3.92 9.96
C LEU A 213 13.05 3.95 8.72
N LEU A 214 14.21 3.30 8.76
CA LEU A 214 15.09 3.06 7.62
C LEU A 214 14.90 1.62 7.14
N ILE A 215 14.40 1.46 5.91
CA ILE A 215 14.25 0.15 5.26
C ILE A 215 15.39 -0.02 4.25
N LEU A 216 16.28 -0.97 4.52
CA LEU A 216 17.39 -1.29 3.63
C LEU A 216 16.97 -2.29 2.56
N HIS A 217 17.32 -2.00 1.32
CA HIS A 217 17.33 -2.98 0.24
C HIS A 217 18.31 -4.10 0.57
N TYR A 218 18.04 -5.33 0.11
CA TYR A 218 18.84 -6.51 0.49
C TYR A 218 20.34 -6.38 0.14
N ARG A 219 20.67 -5.64 -0.93
CA ARG A 219 22.07 -5.35 -1.33
C ARG A 219 22.79 -4.38 -0.40
N ASP A 220 22.05 -3.57 0.36
CA ASP A 220 22.62 -2.60 1.30
C ASP A 220 22.78 -3.17 2.71
N ALA A 221 22.24 -4.39 2.96
CA ALA A 221 22.27 -5.03 4.27
C ALA A 221 23.70 -5.32 4.78
N SER A 222 24.70 -5.36 3.90
CA SER A 222 26.12 -5.55 4.25
C SER A 222 26.86 -4.27 4.68
N GLY A 223 26.15 -3.16 4.93
CA GLY A 223 26.75 -1.95 5.51
C GLY A 223 27.17 -0.87 4.50
N ASN A 224 26.65 -0.91 3.27
CA ASN A 224 26.98 0.09 2.23
C ASN A 224 26.35 1.47 2.46
N ILE A 225 25.56 1.63 3.52
CA ILE A 225 24.90 2.86 3.90
C ILE A 225 25.45 3.29 5.25
N SER A 226 26.04 4.49 5.30
CA SER A 226 26.45 5.10 6.57
C SER A 226 25.21 5.52 7.36
N ILE A 227 25.09 5.03 8.59
CA ILE A 227 23.99 5.33 9.51
C ILE A 227 24.58 5.98 10.76
N PRO A 228 24.72 7.31 10.80
CA PRO A 228 25.21 8.01 11.99
C PRO A 228 24.24 7.80 13.16
N GLU A 229 24.75 7.51 14.35
CA GLU A 229 23.93 7.29 15.55
C GLU A 229 22.98 8.47 15.84
N VAL A 230 23.48 9.69 15.61
CA VAL A 230 22.73 10.95 15.73
C VAL A 230 21.45 11.02 14.88
N SER A 231 21.33 10.17 13.86
CA SER A 231 20.14 10.11 13.00
C SER A 231 18.90 9.51 13.69
N ARG A 232 19.10 8.72 14.77
CA ARG A 232 18.04 8.09 15.58
C ARG A 232 16.98 7.38 14.72
N VAL A 233 17.43 6.61 13.73
CA VAL A 233 16.56 5.80 12.86
C VAL A 233 16.47 4.37 13.39
N VAL A 234 15.28 3.78 13.31
CA VAL A 234 15.11 2.32 13.47
C VAL A 234 15.45 1.69 12.12
N THR A 235 16.43 0.80 12.06
CA THR A 235 16.88 0.19 10.79
C THR A 235 16.39 -1.24 10.68
N VAL A 236 15.80 -1.60 9.53
CA VAL A 236 15.34 -2.96 9.23
C VAL A 236 15.76 -3.40 7.84
N SER A 237 15.92 -4.72 7.69
CA SER A 237 16.21 -5.38 6.42
C SER A 237 14.92 -5.70 5.66
N ALA A 238 15.01 -5.74 4.32
CA ALA A 238 13.94 -6.25 3.46
C ALA A 238 13.64 -7.76 3.63
N PHE A 239 14.37 -8.49 4.48
CA PHE A 239 14.07 -9.89 4.80
C PHE A 239 13.21 -10.08 6.05
N LEU A 240 12.80 -8.99 6.72
CA LEU A 240 11.89 -9.07 7.86
C LEU A 240 10.53 -9.65 7.40
N PRO A 241 9.87 -10.50 8.21
CA PRO A 241 8.54 -11.01 7.88
C PRO A 241 7.57 -9.87 7.55
N TRP A 242 6.79 -10.04 6.49
CA TRP A 242 6.02 -8.93 5.90
C TRP A 242 5.05 -8.25 6.89
N LYS A 243 4.44 -9.03 7.81
CA LYS A 243 3.52 -8.49 8.84
C LYS A 243 4.26 -7.62 9.85
N GLU A 244 5.47 -8.01 10.23
CA GLU A 244 6.31 -7.25 11.16
C GLU A 244 6.77 -5.96 10.48
N LEU A 245 7.27 -6.04 9.25
CA LEU A 245 7.67 -4.85 8.49
C LEU A 245 6.50 -3.88 8.31
N LEU A 246 5.32 -4.37 7.92
CA LEU A 246 4.15 -3.53 7.75
C LEU A 246 3.70 -2.90 9.09
N SER A 247 3.78 -3.66 10.19
CA SER A 247 3.51 -3.14 11.54
C SER A 247 4.43 -1.99 11.92
N LEU A 248 5.71 -2.06 11.54
CA LEU A 248 6.68 -0.98 11.76
C LEU A 248 6.37 0.23 10.88
N ILE A 249 6.05 0.00 9.59
CA ILE A 249 5.71 1.07 8.64
C ILE A 249 4.51 1.88 9.15
N VAL A 250 3.40 1.23 9.52
CA VAL A 250 2.18 1.95 9.94
C VAL A 250 2.32 2.66 11.29
N GLN A 251 3.34 2.31 12.07
CA GLN A 251 3.71 2.98 13.32
C GLN A 251 4.78 4.07 13.15
N SER A 252 5.20 4.35 11.92
CA SER A 252 6.24 5.32 11.61
C SER A 252 5.70 6.70 11.22
N GLN A 253 6.42 7.76 11.60
CA GLN A 253 6.14 9.13 11.13
C GLN A 253 6.77 9.41 9.76
N LEU A 254 7.92 8.82 9.48
CA LEU A 254 8.66 8.93 8.21
C LEU A 254 9.34 7.60 7.91
N VAL A 255 9.20 7.12 6.68
CA VAL A 255 9.95 5.99 6.14
C VAL A 255 11.03 6.51 5.19
N ILE A 256 12.27 6.21 5.50
CA ILE A 256 13.41 6.37 4.59
C ILE A 256 13.72 4.98 4.05
N SER A 257 13.90 4.83 2.74
CA SER A 257 14.13 3.50 2.18
C SER A 257 15.10 3.54 1.03
N THR A 258 16.02 2.56 0.97
CA THR A 258 16.79 2.26 -0.25
C THR A 258 16.10 1.21 -1.12
N SER A 259 15.02 0.60 -0.62
CA SER A 259 14.17 -0.35 -1.34
C SER A 259 12.94 0.34 -1.95
N LEU A 260 12.64 0.04 -3.22
CA LEU A 260 11.45 0.57 -3.91
C LEU A 260 10.16 0.14 -3.20
N HIS A 261 9.99 -1.13 -2.85
CA HIS A 261 8.78 -1.57 -2.16
C HIS A 261 8.66 -1.00 -0.74
N GLY A 262 9.77 -0.58 -0.11
CA GLY A 262 9.72 0.14 1.16
C GLY A 262 9.07 1.52 0.99
N ILE A 263 9.33 2.19 -0.14
CA ILE A 263 8.65 3.43 -0.53
C ILE A 263 7.18 3.16 -0.87
N ILE A 264 6.91 2.19 -1.76
CA ILE A 264 5.54 1.91 -2.23
C ILE A 264 4.61 1.54 -1.08
N LEU A 265 5.04 0.69 -0.15
CA LEU A 265 4.22 0.30 1.01
C LEU A 265 3.97 1.49 1.94
N ALA A 266 5.00 2.27 2.26
CA ALA A 266 4.82 3.45 3.10
C ALA A 266 3.80 4.41 2.46
N GLU A 267 3.95 4.70 1.17
CA GLU A 267 3.04 5.58 0.44
C GLU A 267 1.61 5.01 0.33
N ALA A 268 1.46 3.70 0.11
CA ALA A 268 0.16 3.03 0.08
C ALA A 268 -0.59 3.20 1.40
N PHE A 269 0.10 3.05 2.52
CA PHE A 269 -0.47 3.22 3.87
C PHE A 269 -0.41 4.68 4.36
N GLU A 270 -0.24 5.64 3.45
CA GLU A 270 -0.27 7.08 3.71
C GLU A 270 0.79 7.54 4.73
N ILE A 271 1.92 6.84 4.80
CA ILE A 271 3.09 7.22 5.60
C ILE A 271 4.05 8.02 4.72
N PRO A 272 4.50 9.22 5.15
CA PRO A 272 5.51 9.98 4.43
C PRO A 272 6.75 9.13 4.13
N ALA A 273 7.20 9.13 2.88
CA ALA A 273 8.31 8.31 2.44
C ALA A 273 9.34 9.07 1.59
N ARG A 274 10.61 8.70 1.76
CA ARG A 274 11.74 9.31 1.05
C ARG A 274 12.72 8.25 0.56
N LEU A 275 13.01 8.27 -0.74
CA LEU A 275 14.09 7.47 -1.31
C LEU A 275 15.44 7.96 -0.79
N LEU A 276 16.21 7.04 -0.18
CA LEU A 276 17.64 7.18 0.02
C LEU A 276 18.34 6.41 -1.12
N LYS A 277 19.18 7.11 -1.88
CA LYS A 277 19.91 6.50 -3.00
C LYS A 277 20.92 5.49 -2.47
N SER A 278 20.75 4.24 -2.86
CA SER A 278 21.79 3.22 -2.71
C SER A 278 22.85 3.36 -3.81
N PRO A 279 24.14 3.15 -3.49
CA PRO A 279 25.19 3.07 -4.49
C PRO A 279 25.08 1.81 -5.38
N LEU A 280 24.38 0.76 -4.91
CA LEU A 280 24.31 -0.55 -5.56
C LEU A 280 23.03 -0.82 -6.36
N VAL A 281 22.05 0.10 -6.28
CA VAL A 281 20.73 -0.08 -6.90
C VAL A 281 20.50 1.01 -7.94
N ASP A 282 20.27 0.59 -9.18
CA ASP A 282 19.91 1.48 -10.28
C ASP A 282 18.61 2.26 -10.02
N LEU A 283 18.53 3.48 -10.56
CA LEU A 283 17.39 4.38 -10.35
C LEU A 283 16.22 4.16 -11.30
N PHE A 284 16.39 3.39 -12.38
CA PHE A 284 15.37 3.19 -13.41
C PHE A 284 14.01 2.80 -12.81
N LYS A 285 14.00 1.79 -11.93
CA LYS A 285 12.74 1.32 -11.32
C LYS A 285 12.05 2.37 -10.46
N PHE A 286 12.82 3.28 -9.87
CA PHE A 286 12.29 4.39 -9.08
C PHE A 286 11.74 5.48 -10.00
N HIS A 287 12.48 5.87 -11.04
CA HIS A 287 11.96 6.82 -12.03
C HIS A 287 10.66 6.31 -12.66
N ASP A 288 10.64 5.04 -13.05
CA ASP A 288 9.46 4.40 -13.64
C ASP A 288 8.26 4.44 -12.69
N TYR A 289 8.45 4.12 -11.39
CA TYR A 289 7.40 4.22 -10.39
C TYR A 289 6.91 5.66 -10.14
N TYR A 290 7.83 6.61 -9.97
CA TYR A 290 7.46 8.01 -9.69
C TYR A 290 6.72 8.62 -10.88
N GLU A 291 7.19 8.39 -12.11
CA GLU A 291 6.50 8.85 -13.32
C GLU A 291 5.13 8.15 -13.48
N GLY A 292 5.03 6.85 -13.20
CA GLY A 292 3.77 6.10 -13.19
C GLY A 292 2.76 6.58 -12.14
N THR A 293 3.20 7.37 -11.16
CA THR A 293 2.37 8.00 -10.14
C THR A 293 2.30 9.53 -10.30
N ASN A 294 2.60 10.03 -11.51
CA ASN A 294 2.59 11.45 -11.91
C ASN A 294 3.47 12.34 -11.02
N ARG A 295 4.68 11.89 -10.74
CA ARG A 295 5.68 12.58 -9.94
C ARG A 295 7.06 12.54 -10.61
N THR A 296 7.87 13.54 -10.30
CA THR A 296 9.30 13.54 -10.64
C THR A 296 10.09 13.00 -9.46
N LEU A 297 11.00 12.06 -9.71
CA LEU A 297 11.81 11.46 -8.65
C LEU A 297 12.73 12.51 -7.99
N ARG A 298 12.62 12.64 -6.68
CA ARG A 298 13.59 13.34 -5.82
C ARG A 298 14.07 12.37 -4.75
N TYR A 299 15.39 12.24 -4.62
CA TYR A 299 15.99 11.35 -3.63
C TYR A 299 17.04 12.06 -2.79
N ALA A 300 17.25 11.53 -1.59
CA ALA A 300 18.35 11.93 -0.74
C ALA A 300 19.57 11.03 -0.97
N THR A 301 20.77 11.58 -0.75
CA THR A 301 22.03 10.83 -0.81
C THR A 301 22.58 10.52 0.58
N THR A 302 22.03 11.13 1.62
CA THR A 302 22.36 10.88 3.03
C THR A 302 21.08 10.84 3.87
N ILE A 303 21.15 10.20 5.04
CA ILE A 303 20.02 10.14 5.98
C ILE A 303 19.66 11.53 6.48
N ALA A 304 20.64 12.38 6.79
CA ALA A 304 20.39 13.76 7.22
C ALA A 304 19.60 14.55 6.17
N LYS A 305 19.99 14.43 4.89
CA LYS A 305 19.25 15.04 3.78
C LYS A 305 17.85 14.43 3.62
N ALA A 306 17.70 13.13 3.79
CA ALA A 306 16.40 12.46 3.74
C ALA A 306 15.44 12.98 4.82
N ILE A 307 15.95 13.19 6.04
CA ILE A 307 15.19 13.77 7.15
C ILE A 307 14.79 15.21 6.83
N ALA A 308 15.73 16.04 6.36
CA ALA A 308 15.46 17.43 6.02
C ALA A 308 14.45 17.57 4.87
N MET A 309 14.49 16.67 3.89
CA MET A 309 13.54 16.64 2.76
C MET A 309 12.14 16.17 3.17
N GLY A 310 11.99 15.45 4.28
CA GLY A 310 10.74 14.80 4.66
C GLY A 310 10.24 13.80 3.60
N GLY A 311 8.96 13.42 3.71
CA GLY A 311 8.31 12.58 2.70
C GLY A 311 8.09 13.32 1.38
N GLU A 312 8.01 12.59 0.29
CA GLU A 312 7.56 13.14 -1.00
C GLU A 312 6.04 13.33 -1.03
N ASN A 313 5.55 14.12 -1.98
CA ASN A 313 4.13 14.20 -2.29
C ASN A 313 3.53 12.81 -2.56
N SER A 314 2.29 12.61 -2.09
CA SER A 314 1.56 11.35 -2.26
C SER A 314 1.41 10.96 -3.75
N PRO A 315 1.39 9.65 -4.06
CA PRO A 315 1.11 9.16 -5.41
C PRO A 315 -0.18 9.74 -6.00
N LYS A 316 -0.12 10.27 -7.23
CA LYS A 316 -1.30 10.75 -7.97
C LYS A 316 -1.67 9.73 -9.04
N ILE A 317 -2.49 8.75 -8.67
CA ILE A 317 -2.81 7.58 -9.49
C ILE A 317 -4.29 7.22 -9.38
N ASN A 318 -4.88 6.76 -10.49
CA ASN A 318 -6.23 6.20 -10.51
C ASN A 318 -6.17 4.69 -10.16
N LEU A 319 -6.34 4.37 -8.87
CA LEU A 319 -6.33 2.98 -8.40
C LEU A 319 -7.50 2.15 -8.94
N THR A 320 -8.64 2.77 -9.24
CA THR A 320 -9.79 2.10 -9.88
C THR A 320 -9.42 1.58 -11.26
N LYS A 321 -8.72 2.39 -12.06
CA LYS A 321 -8.20 1.98 -13.37
C LYS A 321 -7.20 0.83 -13.25
N LEU A 322 -6.39 0.81 -12.19
CA LEU A 322 -5.43 -0.27 -11.93
C LEU A 322 -6.10 -1.59 -11.53
N ILE A 323 -7.06 -1.57 -10.60
CA ILE A 323 -7.80 -2.80 -10.20
C ILE A 323 -8.70 -3.30 -11.33
N ASN A 324 -9.31 -2.42 -12.14
CA ASN A 324 -10.10 -2.83 -13.30
C ASN A 324 -9.26 -3.54 -14.38
N ALA A 325 -7.94 -3.31 -14.39
CA ALA A 325 -7.00 -4.00 -15.26
C ALA A 325 -6.54 -5.35 -14.70
N PHE A 326 -6.91 -5.70 -13.46
CA PHE A 326 -6.63 -7.03 -12.92
C PHE A 326 -7.32 -8.08 -13.80
N PRO A 327 -6.65 -9.19 -14.15
CA PRO A 327 -7.16 -10.15 -15.13
C PRO A 327 -8.19 -11.11 -14.51
N PHE A 328 -9.32 -10.59 -14.04
CA PHE A 328 -10.42 -11.39 -13.47
C PHE A 328 -10.89 -12.50 -14.42
N ASP A 329 -10.83 -12.25 -15.73
CA ASP A 329 -11.17 -13.22 -16.77
C ASP A 329 -10.36 -14.53 -16.67
N LYS A 330 -9.13 -14.48 -16.17
CA LYS A 330 -8.29 -15.68 -16.02
C LYS A 330 -8.64 -16.54 -14.81
N PHE A 331 -9.35 -15.97 -13.84
CA PHE A 331 -9.70 -16.61 -12.56
C PHE A 331 -11.18 -17.05 -12.49
N LYS A 332 -11.97 -16.82 -13.54
CA LYS A 332 -13.35 -17.31 -13.67
C LYS A 332 -13.35 -18.70 -14.32
N ALA A 333 -14.16 -19.62 -13.79
CA ALA A 333 -14.55 -20.80 -14.56
C ALA A 333 -15.34 -20.36 -15.82
N GLU A 334 -15.13 -21.08 -16.91
CA GLU A 334 -15.88 -20.88 -18.16
C GLU A 334 -17.37 -21.22 -17.99
#